data_AF-A0A959CZX3-F1
#
_entry.id   AF-A0A959CZX3-F1
#
_cell.length_a   1.000
_cell.length_b   1.000
_cell.length_c   1.000
_cell.angle_alpha   90.00
_cell.angle_beta   90.00
_cell.angle_gamma   90.00
#
_symmetry.space_group_name_H-M   'P 1'
#
loop_
_entity.id
_entity.type
_entity.pdbx_description
1 polymer ?
#
loop_
_entity_poly.entity_id
_entity_poly.type
_entity_poly.pdbx_seq_one_letter_code
_entity_poly.pdbx_strand_id
1 'polypeptide(L)'
;MKRSPVCFSIFVFLLPLCIFFSGPAAAQQSGEQGYKDESVMPEGILGQRIQAVIDAVNANSAKAVQSLLEAHCTEGFREIAPMEMHIDAFLSFYRNTGGVKFHSIRTYVPERPETVVILKDELYGSWMAFSFHLEGDEQRVASLNFSPARRPSDVKPEALGEADLVPELENLLQRLCERDAFSGTVLVARGEEVLFTRACGEASKRFHVPNKLDTRFNLGSMNKMFTATAVMQLVDKGKVALEDPISKFIDESWLPKSITDRVTVHHLLTHTSGLGSYFNDTYWNGSRELYRSVEDFKPLVQGDTLRFEPGERFGYSNTGMLLLGVVIQEASGQDYFDYIRENIYLPAGMANTDCFEMDYPVENLAIGYIPAPDSPWKWENNLYKHVIKGGPAGGGFSTVEDLFRFARALRSGKLVSQTALEKMWTAHTSRYGYGFSVEDGPA
;
A
#
# COMPACT_ATOMS: atom_id res chain seq x y z
N MET A 1 -1.94 -8.76 39.12
CA MET A 1 -0.82 -9.35 38.35
C MET A 1 -0.12 -8.22 37.60
N LYS A 2 1.20 -8.10 37.75
CA LYS A 2 2.00 -7.05 37.11
C LYS A 2 1.91 -7.21 35.59
N ARG A 3 1.48 -6.16 34.89
CA ARG A 3 1.41 -6.11 33.42
C ARG A 3 2.84 -6.07 32.86
N SER A 4 3.16 -6.94 31.91
CA SER A 4 4.39 -6.84 31.13
C SER A 4 4.39 -5.55 30.30
N PRO A 5 5.54 -4.89 30.11
CA PRO A 5 5.66 -3.78 29.17
C PRO A 5 5.41 -4.31 27.75
N VAL A 6 4.47 -3.71 27.03
CA VAL A 6 4.19 -4.02 25.62
C VAL A 6 5.07 -3.13 24.75
N CYS A 7 5.88 -3.74 23.90
CA CYS A 7 6.78 -3.06 22.98
C CYS A 7 6.03 -2.48 21.78
N PHE A 8 6.21 -1.19 21.49
CA PHE A 8 5.76 -0.61 20.23
C PHE A 8 6.85 -0.77 19.17
N SER A 9 6.48 -1.37 18.03
CA SER A 9 7.26 -1.26 16.79
C SER A 9 6.50 -0.37 15.83
N ILE A 10 7.02 0.82 15.53
CA ILE A 10 6.49 1.66 14.46
C ILE A 10 6.99 1.07 13.14
N PHE A 11 6.14 0.33 12.43
CA PHE A 11 6.38 -0.03 11.04
C PHE A 11 5.69 1.00 10.15
N VAL A 12 6.47 1.90 9.54
CA VAL A 12 5.99 2.69 8.40
C VAL A 12 6.02 1.77 7.20
N PHE A 13 4.88 1.17 6.87
CA PHE A 13 4.72 0.48 5.59
C PHE A 13 4.64 1.55 4.49
N LEU A 14 5.74 1.76 3.78
CA LEU A 14 5.67 2.22 2.41
C LEU A 14 4.89 1.15 1.65
N LEU A 15 3.62 1.40 1.30
CA LEU A 15 3.08 0.82 0.08
C LEU A 15 3.76 1.60 -1.04
N PRO A 16 4.76 1.06 -1.75
CA PRO A 16 5.10 1.67 -3.01
C PRO A 16 3.86 1.50 -3.87
N LEU A 17 3.48 2.55 -4.61
CA LEU A 17 2.78 2.34 -5.87
C LEU A 17 3.72 1.46 -6.72
N CYS A 18 3.61 0.14 -6.58
CA CYS A 18 4.25 -0.83 -7.44
C CYS A 18 3.49 -0.84 -8.76
N ILE A 19 3.67 0.22 -9.53
CA ILE A 19 3.38 0.22 -10.96
C ILE A 19 4.72 0.56 -11.59
N PHE A 20 5.31 -0.44 -12.26
CA PHE A 20 6.65 -0.47 -12.89
C PHE A 20 7.85 -0.84 -11.99
N PHE A 21 7.79 -1.98 -11.30
CA PHE A 21 8.97 -2.86 -11.18
C PHE A 21 8.47 -4.31 -11.04
N SER A 22 8.22 -4.97 -12.18
CA SER A 22 8.07 -6.43 -12.22
C SER A 22 9.47 -7.06 -12.22
N GLY A 23 10.07 -7.13 -11.04
CA GLY A 23 11.22 -7.97 -10.73
C GLY A 23 11.04 -8.51 -9.30
N PRO A 24 11.43 -9.75 -8.99
CA PRO A 24 11.35 -10.25 -7.63
C PRO A 24 12.13 -9.31 -6.71
N ALA A 25 11.54 -8.91 -5.60
CA ALA A 25 12.20 -8.11 -4.56
C ALA A 25 13.47 -8.84 -4.08
N ALA A 26 14.61 -8.59 -4.72
CA ALA A 26 15.85 -9.31 -4.46
C ALA A 26 16.39 -9.09 -3.03
N ALA A 27 15.90 -8.08 -2.32
CA ALA A 27 16.23 -7.80 -0.92
C ALA A 27 15.18 -8.26 0.12
N GLN A 28 13.99 -8.71 -0.31
CA GLN A 28 12.98 -9.28 0.58
C GLN A 28 12.68 -10.72 0.18
N GLN A 29 13.52 -11.64 0.65
CA GLN A 29 13.22 -13.08 0.62
C GLN A 29 12.58 -13.53 1.94
N SER A 30 11.70 -14.52 1.84
CA SER A 30 11.13 -15.31 2.93
C SER A 30 12.15 -16.36 3.40
N GLY A 31 12.54 -16.31 4.68
CA GLY A 31 13.45 -17.28 5.33
C GLY A 31 14.51 -16.62 6.23
N GLU A 32 14.86 -17.30 7.32
CA GLU A 32 15.96 -16.97 8.24
C GLU A 32 17.33 -17.25 7.61
N GLN A 33 17.65 -16.66 6.47
CA GLN A 33 19.05 -16.64 6.04
C GLN A 33 19.82 -15.64 6.92
N GLY A 34 20.87 -16.14 7.57
CA GLY A 34 21.76 -15.32 8.38
C GLY A 34 22.55 -14.33 7.51
N TYR A 35 22.70 -13.11 8.00
CA TYR A 35 23.54 -12.09 7.41
C TYR A 35 24.40 -11.45 8.50
N LYS A 36 25.54 -10.88 8.09
CA LYS A 36 26.41 -10.06 8.92
C LYS A 36 26.61 -8.70 8.26
N ASP A 37 26.73 -7.68 9.08
CA ASP A 37 26.93 -6.31 8.66
C ASP A 37 28.26 -5.78 9.21
N GLU A 38 29.09 -5.22 8.33
CA GLU A 38 30.35 -4.57 8.68
C GLU A 38 30.21 -3.06 8.48
N SER A 39 30.27 -2.31 9.57
CA SER A 39 29.95 -0.87 9.58
C SER A 39 31.10 0.03 9.10
N VAL A 40 32.15 -0.55 8.52
CA VAL A 40 33.31 0.17 8.00
C VAL A 40 33.18 0.27 6.48
N MET A 41 33.32 1.49 5.95
CA MET A 41 33.39 1.71 4.51
C MET A 41 34.66 1.03 3.96
N PRO A 42 34.55 0.16 2.93
CA PRO A 42 35.73 -0.47 2.33
C PRO A 42 36.72 0.57 1.80
N GLU A 43 38.02 0.29 1.91
CA GLU A 43 39.04 1.11 1.25
C GLU A 43 39.12 0.82 -0.26
N GLY A 44 39.82 1.68 -0.99
CA GLY A 44 40.10 1.49 -2.41
C GLY A 44 38.91 1.73 -3.34
N ILE A 45 38.90 1.06 -4.50
CA ILE A 45 37.93 1.33 -5.57
C ILE A 45 36.50 1.00 -5.12
N LEU A 46 36.31 -0.07 -4.33
CA LEU A 46 34.98 -0.46 -3.86
C LEU A 46 34.33 0.66 -3.03
N GLY A 47 35.04 1.20 -2.03
CA GLY A 47 34.56 2.34 -1.25
C GLY A 47 34.28 3.58 -2.08
N GLN A 48 35.14 3.87 -3.06
CA GLN A 48 34.93 5.00 -3.98
C GLN A 48 33.65 4.84 -4.81
N ARG A 49 33.33 3.62 -5.30
CA ARG A 49 32.09 3.36 -6.03
C ARG A 49 30.86 3.50 -5.14
N ILE A 50 30.94 2.98 -3.91
CA ILE A 50 29.86 3.11 -2.91
C ILE A 50 29.58 4.59 -2.63
N GLN A 51 30.63 5.37 -2.35
CA GLN A 51 30.50 6.79 -2.06
C GLN A 51 29.93 7.57 -3.25
N ALA A 52 30.38 7.28 -4.48
CA ALA A 52 29.87 7.93 -5.68
C ALA A 52 28.35 7.70 -5.88
N VAL A 53 27.86 6.48 -5.61
CA VAL A 53 26.42 6.18 -5.67
C VAL A 53 25.65 6.97 -4.60
N ILE A 54 26.14 6.99 -3.36
CA ILE A 54 25.52 7.74 -2.25
C ILE A 54 25.49 9.24 -2.57
N ASP A 55 26.58 9.81 -3.07
CA ASP A 55 26.69 11.22 -3.43
C ASP A 55 25.71 11.58 -4.54
N ALA A 56 25.55 10.72 -5.56
CA ALA A 56 24.60 10.96 -6.64
C ALA A 56 23.13 10.92 -6.14
N VAL A 57 22.80 10.00 -5.24
CA VAL A 57 21.47 9.96 -4.59
C VAL A 57 21.24 11.26 -3.82
N ASN A 58 22.17 11.63 -2.93
CA ASN A 58 22.02 12.77 -2.04
C ASN A 58 22.08 14.13 -2.76
N ALA A 59 22.72 14.19 -3.93
CA ALA A 59 22.73 15.39 -4.76
C ALA A 59 21.35 15.72 -5.34
N ASN A 60 20.42 14.75 -5.43
CA ASN A 60 19.06 14.92 -5.95
C ASN A 60 19.03 15.71 -7.29
N SER A 61 19.93 15.36 -8.21
CA SER A 61 20.17 16.13 -9.43
C SER A 61 20.42 15.22 -10.61
N ALA A 62 19.68 15.44 -11.69
CA ALA A 62 19.86 14.73 -12.96
C ALA A 62 21.32 14.77 -13.44
N LYS A 63 21.99 15.92 -13.30
CA LYS A 63 23.40 16.09 -13.69
C LYS A 63 24.35 15.22 -12.88
N ALA A 64 24.11 15.10 -11.57
CA ALA A 64 24.93 14.28 -10.69
C ALA A 64 24.78 12.79 -11.03
N VAL A 65 23.53 12.35 -11.27
CA VAL A 65 23.25 10.98 -11.70
C VAL A 65 23.89 10.67 -13.05
N GLN A 66 23.76 11.58 -14.03
CA GLN A 66 24.43 11.42 -15.33
C GLN A 66 25.96 11.31 -15.18
N SER A 67 26.57 12.15 -14.36
CA SER A 67 28.02 12.12 -14.10
C SER A 67 28.46 10.82 -13.44
N LEU A 68 27.67 10.28 -12.49
CA LEU A 68 27.92 8.97 -11.90
C LEU A 68 27.90 7.88 -12.97
N LEU A 69 26.85 7.84 -13.78
CA LEU A 69 26.65 6.79 -14.79
C LEU A 69 27.78 6.80 -15.81
N GLU A 70 28.15 7.96 -16.33
CA GLU A 70 29.21 8.10 -17.34
C GLU A 70 30.60 7.79 -16.79
N ALA A 71 30.90 8.17 -15.55
CA ALA A 71 32.23 8.00 -14.97
C ALA A 71 32.47 6.63 -14.31
N HIS A 72 31.42 6.01 -13.75
CA HIS A 72 31.58 4.88 -12.84
C HIS A 72 30.81 3.62 -13.24
N CYS A 73 29.87 3.69 -14.19
CA CYS A 73 29.10 2.52 -14.63
C CYS A 73 29.60 1.97 -15.97
N THR A 74 29.35 0.68 -16.22
CA THR A 74 29.66 0.04 -17.50
C THR A 74 28.73 0.56 -18.60
N GLU A 75 29.17 0.45 -19.86
CA GLU A 75 28.32 0.72 -21.02
C GLU A 75 27.08 -0.19 -21.02
N GLY A 76 27.27 -1.50 -20.79
CA GLY A 76 26.17 -2.45 -20.69
C GLY A 76 25.11 -2.05 -19.65
N PHE A 77 25.50 -1.52 -18.49
CA PHE A 77 24.53 -1.01 -17.51
C PHE A 77 23.77 0.22 -18.00
N ARG A 78 24.46 1.16 -18.66
CA ARG A 78 23.82 2.39 -19.18
C ARG A 78 22.85 2.13 -20.34
N GLU A 79 22.99 0.99 -21.03
CA GLU A 79 22.15 0.63 -22.16
C GLU A 79 20.93 -0.22 -21.80
N ILE A 80 20.80 -0.67 -20.54
CA ILE A 80 19.63 -1.43 -20.10
C ILE A 80 18.34 -0.62 -20.15
N ALA A 81 18.45 0.71 -20.04
CA ALA A 81 17.34 1.65 -20.05
C ALA A 81 17.80 3.03 -20.55
N PRO A 82 16.88 3.89 -21.01
CA PRO A 82 17.21 5.29 -21.32
C PRO A 82 17.77 6.04 -20.09
N MET A 83 18.63 7.03 -20.34
CA MET A 83 19.26 7.85 -19.29
C MET A 83 18.23 8.48 -18.34
N GLU A 84 17.09 8.92 -18.89
CA GLU A 84 15.98 9.50 -18.15
C GLU A 84 15.41 8.51 -17.11
N MET A 85 15.32 7.22 -17.45
CA MET A 85 14.82 6.20 -16.54
C MET A 85 15.79 5.94 -15.38
N HIS A 86 17.11 5.99 -15.64
CA HIS A 86 18.10 5.91 -14.56
C HIS A 86 18.02 7.13 -13.64
N ILE A 87 17.93 8.34 -14.22
CA ILE A 87 17.75 9.58 -13.45
C ILE A 87 16.50 9.50 -12.58
N ASP A 88 15.37 9.08 -13.16
CA ASP A 88 14.11 8.95 -12.44
C ASP A 88 14.19 7.95 -11.29
N ALA A 89 14.90 6.83 -11.45
CA ALA A 89 15.10 5.86 -10.39
C ALA A 89 15.84 6.48 -9.18
N PHE A 90 16.91 7.23 -9.42
CA PHE A 90 17.67 7.92 -8.36
C PHE A 90 16.86 9.04 -7.70
N LEU A 91 16.19 9.88 -8.50
CA LEU A 91 15.37 10.98 -7.97
C LEU A 91 14.16 10.44 -7.20
N SER A 92 13.56 9.33 -7.66
CA SER A 92 12.50 8.63 -6.94
C SER A 92 13.01 8.06 -5.62
N PHE A 93 14.19 7.42 -5.62
CA PHE A 93 14.81 6.93 -4.41
C PHE A 93 15.09 8.06 -3.41
N TYR A 94 15.64 9.20 -3.86
CA TYR A 94 15.80 10.38 -3.01
C TYR A 94 14.46 10.90 -2.47
N ARG A 95 13.42 11.06 -3.31
CA ARG A 95 12.09 11.51 -2.86
C ARG A 95 11.52 10.62 -1.75
N ASN A 96 11.74 9.31 -1.82
CA ASN A 96 11.25 8.34 -0.85
C ASN A 96 12.13 8.24 0.41
N THR A 97 13.36 8.74 0.38
CA THR A 97 14.34 8.58 1.47
C THR A 97 14.76 9.90 2.11
N GLY A 98 14.54 11.02 1.42
CA GLY A 98 15.07 12.33 1.80
C GLY A 98 16.60 12.40 1.81
N GLY A 99 17.26 11.48 1.12
CA GLY A 99 18.70 11.23 1.23
C GLY A 99 19.02 10.02 2.11
N VAL A 100 20.27 9.57 2.04
CA VAL A 100 20.73 8.34 2.68
C VAL A 100 22.12 8.50 3.30
N LYS A 101 22.37 7.78 4.38
CA LYS A 101 23.68 7.67 5.03
C LYS A 101 24.16 6.23 5.00
N PHE A 102 25.44 6.05 4.70
CA PHE A 102 26.09 4.75 4.83
C PHE A 102 25.95 4.21 6.26
N HIS A 103 25.62 2.92 6.38
CA HIS A 103 25.67 2.20 7.66
C HIS A 103 26.67 1.05 7.61
N SER A 104 26.51 0.10 6.68
CA SER A 104 27.33 -1.10 6.63
C SER A 104 27.39 -1.75 5.24
N ILE A 105 28.31 -2.69 5.09
CA ILE A 105 28.28 -3.70 4.01
C ILE A 105 27.69 -4.99 4.56
N ARG A 106 26.75 -5.57 3.83
CA ARG A 106 26.07 -6.81 4.20
C ARG A 106 26.63 -8.01 3.45
N THR A 107 27.00 -9.03 4.22
CA THR A 107 27.35 -10.36 3.70
C THR A 107 26.29 -11.38 4.09
N TYR A 108 25.76 -12.09 3.11
CA TYR A 108 24.77 -13.15 3.30
C TYR A 108 25.44 -14.52 3.52
N VAL A 109 24.73 -15.43 4.17
CA VAL A 109 25.13 -16.85 4.28
C VAL A 109 24.02 -17.71 3.64
N PRO A 110 24.28 -18.40 2.50
CA PRO A 110 25.53 -18.39 1.73
C PRO A 110 25.80 -17.04 1.04
N GLU A 111 27.07 -16.80 0.72
CA GLU A 111 27.52 -15.55 0.07
C GLU A 111 26.82 -15.33 -1.27
N ARG A 112 26.54 -14.06 -1.56
CA ARG A 112 25.97 -13.60 -2.82
C ARG A 112 27.06 -12.90 -3.62
N PRO A 113 26.98 -12.94 -4.97
CA PRO A 113 27.95 -12.27 -5.84
C PRO A 113 27.85 -10.74 -5.79
N GLU A 114 26.71 -10.19 -5.34
CA GLU A 114 26.49 -8.75 -5.25
C GLU A 114 27.05 -8.19 -3.94
N THR A 115 27.68 -7.01 -4.04
CA THR A 115 27.93 -6.16 -2.87
C THR A 115 26.61 -5.52 -2.46
N VAL A 116 26.24 -5.66 -1.19
CA VAL A 116 25.02 -5.07 -0.64
C VAL A 116 25.38 -4.01 0.39
N VAL A 117 25.05 -2.76 0.10
CA VAL A 117 25.31 -1.61 0.97
C VAL A 117 24.05 -1.29 1.74
N ILE A 118 24.13 -1.27 3.07
CA ILE A 118 23.03 -0.88 3.94
C ILE A 118 23.14 0.59 4.27
N LEU A 119 21.99 1.25 4.18
CA LEU A 119 21.82 2.68 4.32
C LEU A 119 20.73 3.00 5.33
N LYS A 120 20.87 4.15 5.99
CA LYS A 120 19.81 4.76 6.79
C LYS A 120 19.23 5.94 6.01
N ASP A 121 17.92 5.94 5.76
CA ASP A 121 17.28 7.09 5.14
C ASP A 121 17.11 8.26 6.12
N GLU A 122 17.05 9.49 5.61
CA GLU A 122 16.89 10.70 6.44
C GLU A 122 15.43 11.09 6.72
N LEU A 123 14.49 10.51 5.98
CA LEU A 123 13.09 10.93 5.99
C LEU A 123 12.29 10.19 7.06
N TYR A 124 12.26 8.86 6.95
CA TYR A 124 11.60 7.93 7.85
C TYR A 124 12.55 7.32 8.89
N GLY A 125 13.87 7.35 8.64
CA GLY A 125 14.82 6.58 9.42
C GLY A 125 14.67 5.08 9.19
N SER A 126 14.18 4.65 8.03
CA SER A 126 14.12 3.24 7.64
C SER A 126 15.47 2.76 7.11
N TRP A 127 15.59 1.43 7.03
CA TRP A 127 16.77 0.78 6.47
C TRP A 127 16.54 0.54 4.98
N MET A 128 17.46 1.06 4.18
CA MET A 128 17.48 0.90 2.74
C MET A 128 18.75 0.14 2.34
N ALA A 129 18.78 -0.38 1.14
CA ALA A 129 19.97 -0.93 0.54
C ALA A 129 20.09 -0.54 -0.92
N PHE A 130 21.32 -0.49 -1.41
CA PHE A 130 21.56 -0.77 -2.82
C PHE A 130 22.49 -1.95 -2.99
N SER A 131 22.23 -2.76 -4.01
CA SER A 131 23.10 -3.85 -4.42
C SER A 131 23.69 -3.59 -5.79
N PHE A 132 24.94 -4.01 -5.98
CA PHE A 132 25.66 -3.88 -7.24
C PHE A 132 26.75 -4.96 -7.37
N HIS A 133 27.23 -5.16 -8.59
CA HIS A 133 28.49 -5.85 -8.85
C HIS A 133 29.41 -4.98 -9.70
N LEU A 134 30.71 -5.21 -9.57
CA LEU A 134 31.75 -4.52 -10.33
C LEU A 134 32.25 -5.43 -11.46
N GLU A 135 32.53 -4.84 -12.61
CA GLU A 135 33.02 -5.55 -13.78
C GLU A 135 34.23 -4.85 -14.41
N GLY A 136 35.11 -5.65 -15.03
CA GLY A 136 36.28 -5.19 -15.76
C GLY A 136 37.44 -4.72 -14.88
N ASP A 137 38.55 -4.38 -15.54
CA ASP A 137 39.79 -3.96 -14.89
C ASP A 137 39.63 -2.64 -14.12
N GLU A 138 38.78 -1.76 -14.63
CA GLU A 138 38.45 -0.48 -13.98
C GLU A 138 37.39 -0.61 -12.87
N GLN A 139 36.88 -1.83 -12.64
CA GLN A 139 35.91 -2.15 -11.59
C GLN A 139 34.72 -1.17 -11.62
N ARG A 140 34.05 -1.11 -12.78
CA ARG A 140 32.88 -0.25 -13.02
C ARG A 140 31.60 -0.94 -12.54
N VAL A 141 30.62 -0.16 -12.10
CA VAL A 141 29.31 -0.65 -11.65
C VAL A 141 28.53 -1.21 -12.84
N ALA A 142 28.26 -2.52 -12.82
CA ALA A 142 27.61 -3.25 -13.91
C ALA A 142 26.12 -3.56 -13.63
N SER A 143 25.71 -3.52 -12.36
CA SER A 143 24.30 -3.45 -11.97
C SER A 143 24.13 -2.49 -10.81
N LEU A 144 22.93 -1.93 -10.64
CA LEU A 144 22.58 -1.17 -9.45
C LEU A 144 21.09 -1.33 -9.18
N ASN A 145 20.75 -1.76 -7.97
CA ASN A 145 19.36 -1.94 -7.56
C ASN A 145 19.13 -1.36 -6.16
N PHE A 146 18.13 -0.48 -6.02
CA PHE A 146 17.70 0.07 -4.75
C PHE A 146 16.58 -0.78 -4.14
N SER A 147 16.57 -0.93 -2.81
CA SER A 147 15.56 -1.73 -2.13
C SER A 147 15.41 -1.37 -0.64
N PRO A 148 14.27 -1.68 0.01
CA PRO A 148 14.20 -1.73 1.46
C PRO A 148 15.12 -2.82 2.01
N ALA A 149 15.70 -2.59 3.18
CA ALA A 149 16.60 -3.53 3.84
C ALA A 149 16.04 -4.04 5.17
N ARG A 150 16.37 -5.29 5.52
CA ARG A 150 16.25 -5.76 6.90
C ARG A 150 17.19 -4.94 7.80
N ARG A 151 16.77 -4.71 9.05
CA ARG A 151 17.59 -4.07 10.08
C ARG A 151 19.02 -4.64 10.09
N PRO A 152 20.07 -3.82 10.23
CA PRO A 152 21.43 -4.30 10.40
C PRO A 152 21.57 -5.26 11.60
N SER A 153 22.41 -6.28 11.44
CA SER A 153 22.69 -7.32 12.45
C SER A 153 23.40 -6.79 13.69
N ASP A 154 24.08 -5.65 13.57
CA ASP A 154 24.70 -4.89 14.67
C ASP A 154 23.71 -3.99 15.41
N VAL A 155 22.52 -3.74 14.85
CA VAL A 155 21.48 -2.89 15.44
C VAL A 155 20.41 -3.74 16.11
N LYS A 156 20.30 -3.63 17.43
CA LYS A 156 19.23 -4.28 18.18
C LYS A 156 17.93 -3.46 18.08
N PRO A 157 16.75 -4.11 17.92
CA PRO A 157 15.49 -3.44 18.17
C PRO A 157 15.44 -2.99 19.62
N GLU A 158 15.41 -1.69 19.86
CA GLU A 158 14.93 -1.16 21.14
C GLU A 158 13.44 -0.93 21.02
N ALA A 159 12.71 -1.48 21.99
CA ALA A 159 11.29 -1.22 22.10
C ALA A 159 11.08 0.22 22.51
N LEU A 160 10.24 0.93 21.75
CA LEU A 160 9.93 2.30 22.10
C LEU A 160 9.06 2.31 23.36
N GLY A 161 9.53 2.98 24.41
CA GLY A 161 8.77 3.21 25.62
C GLY A 161 7.55 4.08 25.33
N GLU A 162 6.49 3.93 26.12
CA GLU A 162 5.28 4.75 25.97
C GLU A 162 5.55 6.25 26.15
N ALA A 163 6.49 6.59 27.04
CA ALA A 163 6.92 7.98 27.26
C ALA A 163 7.61 8.59 26.03
N ASP A 164 8.27 7.76 25.21
CA ASP A 164 9.03 8.19 24.04
C ASP A 164 8.19 8.12 22.75
N LEU A 165 7.06 7.41 22.76
CA LEU A 165 6.19 7.21 21.60
C LEU A 165 5.71 8.52 20.99
N VAL A 166 5.14 9.41 21.81
CA VAL A 166 4.58 10.67 21.32
C VAL A 166 5.68 11.60 20.79
N PRO A 167 6.78 11.88 21.53
CA PRO A 167 7.87 12.71 21.03
C PRO A 167 8.49 12.19 19.72
N GLU A 168 8.69 10.88 19.57
CA GLU A 168 9.22 10.30 18.34
C GLU A 168 8.27 10.45 17.15
N LEU A 169 6.96 10.23 17.37
CA LEU A 169 5.95 10.45 16.33
C LEU A 169 5.84 11.93 15.93
N GLU A 170 5.93 12.84 16.90
CA GLU A 170 5.94 14.29 16.63
C GLU A 170 7.14 14.68 15.79
N ASN A 171 8.35 14.23 16.16
CA ASN A 171 9.57 14.55 15.43
C ASN A 171 9.55 13.93 14.02
N LEU A 172 9.15 12.67 13.89
CA LEU A 172 8.98 12.02 12.60
C LEU A 172 8.01 12.80 11.71
N LEU A 173 6.79 13.06 12.18
CA LEU A 173 5.80 13.76 11.38
C LEU A 173 6.23 15.19 11.06
N GLN A 174 6.83 15.91 12.00
CA GLN A 174 7.38 17.24 11.72
C GLN A 174 8.37 17.21 10.55
N ARG A 175 9.33 16.27 10.55
CA ARG A 175 10.27 16.11 9.42
C ARG A 175 9.57 15.79 8.11
N LEU A 176 8.62 14.86 8.12
CA LEU A 176 7.89 14.47 6.91
C LEU A 176 7.04 15.63 6.35
N CYS A 177 6.44 16.41 7.23
CA CYS A 177 5.66 17.59 6.91
C CYS A 177 6.50 18.71 6.30
N GLU A 178 7.61 19.07 6.94
CA GLU A 178 8.50 20.13 6.48
C GLU A 178 9.10 19.83 5.10
N ARG A 179 9.26 18.53 4.78
CA ARG A 179 9.76 18.07 3.48
C ARG A 179 8.65 17.79 2.45
N ASP A 180 7.38 18.09 2.77
CA ASP A 180 6.19 17.78 1.93
C ASP A 180 6.13 16.29 1.50
N ALA A 181 6.69 15.41 2.34
CA ALA A 181 6.70 13.96 2.14
C ALA A 181 5.48 13.28 2.77
N PHE A 182 4.79 13.97 3.67
CA PHE A 182 3.51 13.56 4.23
C PHE A 182 2.53 14.74 4.27
N SER A 183 1.37 14.55 3.65
CA SER A 183 0.22 15.45 3.74
C SER A 183 -1.01 14.61 4.06
N GLY A 184 -1.50 14.69 5.29
CA GLY A 184 -2.60 13.86 5.75
C GLY A 184 -2.88 13.95 7.25
N THR A 185 -3.50 12.90 7.78
CA THR A 185 -3.81 12.76 9.21
C THR A 185 -3.30 11.44 9.76
N VAL A 186 -2.89 11.44 11.02
CA VAL A 186 -2.43 10.26 11.77
C VAL A 186 -3.21 10.19 13.08
N LEU A 187 -3.63 8.99 13.45
CA LEU A 187 -4.18 8.65 14.76
C LEU A 187 -3.51 7.36 15.24
N VAL A 188 -3.00 7.37 16.47
CA VAL A 188 -2.48 6.20 17.16
C VAL A 188 -3.30 5.99 18.42
N ALA A 189 -3.77 4.76 18.62
CA ALA A 189 -4.62 4.41 19.75
C ALA A 189 -4.23 3.05 20.34
N ARG A 190 -4.53 2.87 21.62
CA ARG A 190 -4.37 1.63 22.37
C ARG A 190 -5.68 1.27 23.04
N GLY A 191 -6.29 0.17 22.59
CA GLY A 191 -7.64 -0.18 23.03
C GLY A 191 -8.62 0.93 22.66
N GLU A 192 -9.20 1.58 23.66
CA GLU A 192 -10.12 2.71 23.48
C GLU A 192 -9.47 4.09 23.60
N GLU A 193 -8.21 4.13 24.06
CA GLU A 193 -7.50 5.38 24.34
C GLU A 193 -6.75 5.86 23.09
N VAL A 194 -7.02 7.10 22.68
CA VAL A 194 -6.24 7.77 21.63
C VAL A 194 -4.99 8.35 22.25
N LEU A 195 -3.83 7.86 21.83
CA LEU A 195 -2.52 8.27 22.36
C LEU A 195 -1.94 9.46 21.61
N PHE A 196 -2.22 9.57 20.32
CA PHE A 196 -1.64 10.60 19.46
C PHE A 196 -2.53 10.89 18.27
N THR A 197 -2.66 12.17 17.92
CA THR A 197 -3.30 12.62 16.68
C THR A 197 -2.56 13.79 16.08
N ARG A 198 -2.40 13.80 14.76
CA ARG A 198 -1.80 14.93 14.04
C ARG A 198 -2.41 15.07 12.66
N ALA A 199 -2.69 16.31 12.26
CA ALA A 199 -2.96 16.67 10.88
C ALA A 199 -1.78 17.48 10.35
N CYS A 200 -1.45 17.31 9.07
CA CYS A 200 -0.34 18.01 8.47
C CYS A 200 -0.44 18.14 6.95
N GLY A 201 0.24 19.13 6.38
CA GLY A 201 0.20 19.42 4.95
C GLY A 201 -1.13 20.02 4.51
N GLU A 202 -1.36 20.03 3.21
CA GLU A 202 -2.51 20.66 2.58
C GLU A 202 -3.50 19.61 2.06
N ALA A 203 -4.77 19.76 2.41
CA ALA A 203 -5.90 19.06 1.80
C ALA A 203 -6.10 19.50 0.34
N SER A 204 -5.70 20.74 0.03
CA SER A 204 -5.66 21.27 -1.33
C SER A 204 -4.43 22.15 -1.52
N LYS A 205 -3.47 21.68 -2.31
CA LYS A 205 -2.32 22.48 -2.77
C LYS A 205 -2.75 23.64 -3.67
N ARG A 206 -3.88 23.50 -4.38
CA ARG A 206 -4.40 24.55 -5.28
C ARG A 206 -4.86 25.78 -4.51
N PHE A 207 -5.49 25.58 -3.36
CA PHE A 207 -6.12 26.63 -2.57
C PHE A 207 -5.42 26.87 -1.23
N HIS A 208 -4.28 26.21 -1.01
CA HIS A 208 -3.53 26.23 0.25
C HIS A 208 -4.41 25.93 1.47
N VAL A 209 -5.32 24.96 1.33
CA VAL A 209 -6.23 24.54 2.41
C VAL A 209 -5.48 23.55 3.29
N PRO A 210 -5.25 23.84 4.59
CA PRO A 210 -4.56 22.93 5.48
C PRO A 210 -5.42 21.70 5.79
N ASN A 211 -4.77 20.55 5.98
CA ASN A 211 -5.42 19.37 6.54
C ASN A 211 -5.86 19.62 7.99
N LYS A 212 -7.01 19.06 8.35
CA LYS A 212 -7.56 18.99 9.70
C LYS A 212 -7.77 17.53 10.08
N LEU A 213 -7.94 17.23 11.37
CA LEU A 213 -8.18 15.85 11.83
C LEU A 213 -9.46 15.22 11.24
N ASP A 214 -10.44 16.05 10.90
CA ASP A 214 -11.70 15.66 10.28
C ASP A 214 -11.66 15.71 8.74
N THR A 215 -10.52 16.05 8.12
CA THR A 215 -10.37 16.01 6.67
C THR A 215 -10.59 14.59 6.16
N ARG A 216 -11.42 14.46 5.13
CA ARG A 216 -11.80 13.19 4.53
C ARG A 216 -10.84 12.85 3.41
N PHE A 217 -10.17 11.70 3.54
CA PHE A 217 -9.19 11.23 2.57
C PHE A 217 -9.74 10.07 1.77
N ASN A 218 -9.42 10.03 0.47
CA ASN A 218 -9.72 8.87 -0.35
C ASN A 218 -8.96 7.66 0.20
N LEU A 219 -9.69 6.60 0.49
CA LEU A 219 -9.21 5.40 1.15
C LEU A 219 -8.51 4.41 0.22
N GLY A 220 -8.59 4.63 -1.10
CA GLY A 220 -8.12 3.65 -2.08
C GLY A 220 -8.71 2.27 -1.76
N SER A 221 -7.87 1.24 -1.68
CA SER A 221 -8.32 -0.14 -1.45
C SER A 221 -8.81 -0.45 -0.02
N MET A 222 -8.70 0.46 0.95
CA MET A 222 -9.17 0.20 2.32
C MET A 222 -10.70 -0.05 2.38
N ASN A 223 -11.49 0.44 1.40
CA ASN A 223 -12.93 0.13 1.34
C ASN A 223 -13.25 -1.37 1.29
N LYS A 224 -12.32 -2.21 0.81
CA LYS A 224 -12.48 -3.68 0.76
C LYS A 224 -12.81 -4.26 2.13
N MET A 225 -12.30 -3.65 3.21
CA MET A 225 -12.62 -4.04 4.59
C MET A 225 -14.12 -3.88 4.89
N PHE A 226 -14.76 -2.82 4.40
CA PHE A 226 -16.20 -2.60 4.58
C PHE A 226 -17.02 -3.60 3.77
N THR A 227 -16.65 -3.83 2.51
CA THR A 227 -17.31 -4.82 1.64
C THR A 227 -17.21 -6.22 2.24
N ALA A 228 -16.02 -6.64 2.69
CA ALA A 228 -15.84 -7.94 3.33
C ALA A 228 -16.64 -8.06 4.63
N THR A 229 -16.67 -7.01 5.46
CA THR A 229 -17.49 -6.98 6.68
C THR A 229 -18.98 -7.13 6.36
N ALA A 230 -19.47 -6.45 5.32
CA ALA A 230 -20.86 -6.55 4.89
C ALA A 230 -21.23 -7.95 4.36
N VAL A 231 -20.34 -8.60 3.60
CA VAL A 231 -20.52 -10.00 3.18
C VAL A 231 -20.57 -10.91 4.40
N MET A 232 -19.69 -10.73 5.38
CA MET A 232 -19.68 -11.54 6.60
C MET A 232 -20.90 -11.31 7.49
N GLN A 233 -21.49 -10.10 7.50
CA GLN A 233 -22.81 -9.87 8.10
C GLN A 233 -23.91 -10.70 7.43
N LEU A 234 -23.88 -10.80 6.10
CA LEU A 234 -24.84 -11.61 5.36
C LEU A 234 -24.62 -13.11 5.60
N VAL A 235 -23.37 -13.53 5.84
CA VAL A 235 -23.03 -14.89 6.29
C VAL A 235 -23.60 -15.17 7.68
N ASP A 236 -23.41 -14.26 8.65
CA ASP A 236 -23.99 -14.40 9.99
C ASP A 236 -25.52 -14.47 9.96
N LYS A 237 -26.15 -13.72 9.06
CA LYS A 237 -27.61 -13.72 8.84
C LYS A 237 -28.10 -14.95 8.05
N GLY A 238 -27.21 -15.85 7.63
CA GLY A 238 -27.55 -17.04 6.83
C GLY A 238 -28.04 -16.75 5.41
N LYS A 239 -27.81 -15.54 4.90
CA LYS A 239 -28.22 -15.10 3.55
C LYS A 239 -27.20 -15.46 2.47
N VAL A 240 -25.95 -15.65 2.85
CA VAL A 240 -24.83 -16.02 1.98
C VAL A 240 -24.04 -17.13 2.69
N ALA A 241 -23.66 -18.18 1.99
CA ALA A 241 -22.63 -19.10 2.46
C ALA A 241 -21.30 -18.80 1.76
N LEU A 242 -20.18 -18.99 2.46
CA LEU A 242 -18.84 -18.77 1.90
C LEU A 242 -18.58 -19.66 0.67
N GLU A 243 -19.15 -20.88 0.67
CA GLU A 243 -19.00 -21.83 -0.44
C GLU A 243 -20.11 -21.74 -1.47
N ASP A 244 -20.96 -20.72 -1.38
CA ASP A 244 -21.91 -20.46 -2.45
C ASP A 244 -21.16 -20.14 -3.75
N PRO A 245 -21.48 -20.83 -4.86
CA PRO A 245 -21.03 -20.39 -6.16
C PRO A 245 -21.64 -19.02 -6.44
N ILE A 246 -20.87 -18.13 -7.05
CA ILE A 246 -21.32 -16.75 -7.29
C ILE A 246 -22.49 -16.69 -8.29
N SER A 247 -22.74 -17.75 -9.05
CA SER A 247 -23.92 -17.88 -9.92
C SER A 247 -25.27 -17.83 -9.20
N LYS A 248 -25.29 -17.97 -7.86
CA LYS A 248 -26.50 -17.69 -7.06
C LYS A 248 -26.88 -16.21 -7.03
N PHE A 249 -25.93 -15.32 -7.29
CA PHE A 249 -26.08 -13.87 -7.17
C PHE A 249 -25.68 -13.12 -8.44
N ILE A 250 -24.96 -13.76 -9.36
CA ILE A 250 -24.34 -13.09 -10.51
C ILE A 250 -24.76 -13.85 -11.76
N ASP A 251 -25.52 -13.17 -12.61
CA ASP A 251 -26.03 -13.74 -13.86
C ASP A 251 -25.03 -13.61 -15.03
N GLU A 252 -25.41 -14.18 -16.18
CA GLU A 252 -24.57 -14.22 -17.38
C GLU A 252 -24.37 -12.84 -18.04
N SER A 253 -25.09 -11.79 -17.60
CA SER A 253 -24.84 -10.43 -18.08
C SER A 253 -23.56 -9.82 -17.48
N TRP A 254 -23.10 -10.37 -16.35
CA TRP A 254 -21.83 -10.02 -15.71
C TRP A 254 -20.68 -10.91 -16.18
N LEU A 255 -20.83 -12.24 -16.05
CA LEU A 255 -19.79 -13.22 -16.38
C LEU A 255 -20.39 -14.54 -16.88
N PRO A 256 -19.70 -15.27 -17.79
CA PRO A 256 -20.18 -16.57 -18.27
C PRO A 256 -20.39 -17.58 -17.15
N LYS A 257 -21.40 -18.44 -17.32
CA LYS A 257 -21.72 -19.48 -16.33
C LYS A 257 -20.57 -20.44 -16.02
N SER A 258 -19.73 -20.69 -17.03
CA SER A 258 -18.48 -21.47 -16.91
C SER A 258 -17.48 -20.90 -15.90
N ILE A 259 -17.63 -19.63 -15.50
CA ILE A 259 -16.86 -18.98 -14.43
C ILE A 259 -17.70 -18.91 -13.15
N THR A 260 -18.93 -18.40 -13.22
CA THR A 260 -19.75 -18.13 -12.03
C THR A 260 -20.15 -19.38 -11.25
N ASP A 261 -20.23 -20.55 -11.90
CA ASP A 261 -20.52 -21.82 -11.22
C ASP A 261 -19.31 -22.40 -10.47
N ARG A 262 -18.09 -21.91 -10.73
CA ARG A 262 -16.83 -22.42 -10.15
C ARG A 262 -16.22 -21.49 -9.12
N VAL A 263 -16.42 -20.19 -9.26
CA VAL A 263 -15.95 -19.19 -8.30
C VAL A 263 -16.94 -19.12 -7.15
N THR A 264 -16.44 -19.11 -5.91
CA THR A 264 -17.26 -18.99 -4.69
C THR A 264 -17.08 -17.63 -4.02
N VAL A 265 -17.94 -17.30 -3.08
CA VAL A 265 -17.81 -16.10 -2.24
C VAL A 265 -16.48 -16.10 -1.47
N HIS A 266 -16.04 -17.26 -0.96
CA HIS A 266 -14.73 -17.46 -0.35
C HIS A 266 -13.60 -17.08 -1.29
N HIS A 267 -13.65 -17.54 -2.55
CA HIS A 267 -12.63 -17.22 -3.55
C HIS A 267 -12.53 -15.72 -3.83
N LEU A 268 -13.66 -15.01 -3.83
CA LEU A 268 -13.68 -13.55 -3.99
C LEU A 268 -13.04 -12.84 -2.79
N LEU A 269 -13.45 -13.20 -1.56
CA LEU A 269 -12.96 -12.58 -0.32
C LEU A 269 -11.46 -12.77 -0.07
N THR A 270 -10.88 -13.86 -0.58
CA THR A 270 -9.48 -14.24 -0.37
C THR A 270 -8.56 -13.91 -1.54
N HIS A 271 -9.10 -13.29 -2.60
CA HIS A 271 -8.38 -13.07 -3.85
C HIS A 271 -7.80 -14.36 -4.46
N THR A 272 -8.55 -15.45 -4.44
CA THR A 272 -8.16 -16.74 -5.03
C THR A 272 -9.06 -17.17 -6.19
N SER A 273 -9.93 -16.27 -6.68
CA SER A 273 -10.90 -16.59 -7.73
C SER A 273 -10.33 -16.80 -9.12
N GLY A 274 -9.08 -16.42 -9.38
CA GLY A 274 -8.52 -16.37 -10.73
C GLY A 274 -8.90 -15.12 -11.53
N LEU A 275 -9.80 -14.27 -11.00
CA LEU A 275 -10.21 -13.02 -11.66
C LEU A 275 -9.15 -11.92 -11.55
N GLY A 276 -9.15 -11.03 -12.54
CA GLY A 276 -8.19 -9.93 -12.64
C GLY A 276 -8.64 -8.64 -11.96
N SER A 277 -8.24 -7.53 -12.57
CA SER A 277 -8.67 -6.19 -12.19
C SER A 277 -9.38 -5.56 -13.38
N TYR A 278 -10.51 -4.91 -13.16
CA TYR A 278 -11.28 -4.18 -14.17
C TYR A 278 -10.59 -2.89 -14.66
N PHE A 279 -9.34 -2.63 -14.23
CA PHE A 279 -8.49 -1.56 -14.77
C PHE A 279 -7.88 -1.97 -16.12
N ASN A 280 -8.75 -2.25 -17.08
CA ASN A 280 -8.43 -2.68 -18.44
C ASN A 280 -8.55 -1.52 -19.44
N ASP A 281 -8.36 -1.79 -20.73
CA ASP A 281 -8.42 -0.77 -21.78
C ASP A 281 -9.78 -0.07 -21.83
N THR A 282 -10.89 -0.78 -21.56
CA THR A 282 -12.23 -0.17 -21.48
C THR A 282 -12.28 0.89 -20.38
N TYR A 283 -11.69 0.61 -19.21
CA TYR A 283 -11.59 1.58 -18.11
C TYR A 283 -10.68 2.76 -18.48
N TRP A 284 -9.49 2.49 -19.03
CA TRP A 284 -8.52 3.55 -19.32
C TRP A 284 -8.95 4.47 -20.46
N ASN A 285 -9.63 3.93 -21.46
CA ASN A 285 -10.18 4.68 -22.60
C ASN A 285 -11.57 5.29 -22.32
N GLY A 286 -12.25 4.83 -21.25
CA GLY A 286 -13.56 5.30 -20.85
C GLY A 286 -13.54 6.53 -19.95
N SER A 287 -14.69 7.21 -19.88
CA SER A 287 -14.89 8.31 -18.93
C SER A 287 -15.11 7.78 -17.52
N ARG A 288 -14.38 8.33 -16.54
CA ARG A 288 -14.50 7.95 -15.13
C ARG A 288 -15.81 8.44 -14.49
N GLU A 289 -16.51 9.35 -15.14
CA GLU A 289 -17.79 9.92 -14.69
C GLU A 289 -18.97 8.94 -14.79
N LEU A 290 -18.78 7.85 -15.55
CA LEU A 290 -19.79 6.82 -15.80
C LEU A 290 -20.05 5.96 -14.56
N TYR A 291 -19.11 5.88 -13.64
CA TYR A 291 -19.13 4.89 -12.55
C TYR A 291 -19.72 5.49 -11.26
N ARG A 292 -21.04 5.37 -11.07
CA ARG A 292 -21.78 5.92 -9.91
C ARG A 292 -22.60 4.87 -9.14
N SER A 293 -22.91 3.76 -9.77
CA SER A 293 -23.55 2.57 -9.23
C SER A 293 -22.63 1.35 -9.41
N VAL A 294 -22.93 0.24 -8.71
CA VAL A 294 -22.20 -1.03 -8.93
C VAL A 294 -22.40 -1.51 -10.37
N GLU A 295 -23.61 -1.41 -10.89
CA GLU A 295 -23.99 -1.84 -12.24
C GLU A 295 -23.21 -1.12 -13.35
N ASP A 296 -22.82 0.15 -13.14
CA ASP A 296 -22.05 0.92 -14.13
C ASP A 296 -20.67 0.31 -14.45
N PHE A 297 -20.15 -0.56 -13.57
CA PHE A 297 -18.90 -1.28 -13.79
C PHE A 297 -19.08 -2.56 -14.61
N LYS A 298 -20.32 -3.00 -14.88
CA LYS A 298 -20.60 -4.23 -15.64
C LYS A 298 -19.86 -4.29 -16.99
N PRO A 299 -19.81 -3.22 -17.82
CA PRO A 299 -19.07 -3.24 -19.08
C PRO A 299 -17.56 -3.49 -18.91
N LEU A 300 -17.00 -3.27 -17.72
CA LEU A 300 -15.57 -3.47 -17.46
C LEU A 300 -15.21 -4.92 -17.16
N VAL A 301 -16.19 -5.77 -16.86
CA VAL A 301 -15.94 -7.18 -16.51
C VAL A 301 -16.50 -8.15 -17.54
N GLN A 302 -17.32 -7.65 -18.48
CA GLN A 302 -17.80 -8.45 -19.60
C GLN A 302 -16.62 -8.95 -20.44
N GLY A 303 -16.52 -10.28 -20.58
CA GLY A 303 -15.43 -10.94 -21.29
C GLY A 303 -14.19 -11.23 -20.45
N ASP A 304 -14.20 -10.94 -19.15
CA ASP A 304 -13.12 -11.36 -18.24
C ASP A 304 -12.97 -12.90 -18.27
N THR A 305 -11.73 -13.34 -18.23
CA THR A 305 -11.35 -14.75 -18.16
C THR A 305 -10.55 -15.05 -16.89
N LEU A 306 -10.54 -16.31 -16.50
CA LEU A 306 -9.73 -16.77 -15.37
C LEU A 306 -8.25 -16.83 -15.76
N ARG A 307 -7.39 -16.20 -14.95
CA ARG A 307 -5.94 -16.22 -15.11
C ARG A 307 -5.28 -17.48 -14.52
N PHE A 308 -6.02 -18.20 -13.67
CA PHE A 308 -5.65 -19.43 -12.99
C PHE A 308 -6.92 -20.07 -12.41
N GLU A 309 -6.83 -21.31 -11.95
CA GLU A 309 -7.98 -22.04 -11.42
C GLU A 309 -8.45 -21.47 -10.07
N PRO A 310 -9.77 -21.37 -9.80
CA PRO A 310 -10.25 -20.87 -8.52
C PRO A 310 -9.71 -21.72 -7.34
N GLY A 311 -9.10 -21.05 -6.36
CA GLY A 311 -8.45 -21.68 -5.20
C GLY A 311 -6.98 -22.05 -5.41
N GLU A 312 -6.44 -21.98 -6.64
CA GLU A 312 -5.07 -22.43 -6.94
C GLU A 312 -3.99 -21.58 -6.24
N ARG A 313 -4.15 -20.25 -6.26
CA ARG A 313 -3.19 -19.31 -5.69
C ARG A 313 -3.82 -17.96 -5.35
N PHE A 314 -3.10 -17.16 -4.59
CA PHE A 314 -3.45 -15.75 -4.37
C PHE A 314 -3.15 -14.93 -5.63
N GLY A 315 -4.14 -14.12 -6.05
CA GLY A 315 -4.04 -13.13 -7.10
C GLY A 315 -4.99 -11.97 -6.83
N TYR A 316 -4.44 -10.84 -6.36
CA TYR A 316 -5.21 -9.65 -6.00
C TYR A 316 -6.17 -9.22 -7.11
N SER A 317 -7.45 -9.06 -6.77
CA SER A 317 -8.52 -8.86 -7.73
C SER A 317 -9.47 -7.75 -7.32
N ASN A 318 -9.50 -6.65 -8.08
CA ASN A 318 -10.53 -5.62 -7.93
C ASN A 318 -11.86 -6.08 -8.55
N THR A 319 -11.83 -6.88 -9.61
CA THR A 319 -13.04 -7.51 -10.18
C THR A 319 -13.74 -8.34 -9.13
N GLY A 320 -13.02 -9.19 -8.38
CA GLY A 320 -13.62 -10.01 -7.34
C GLY A 320 -14.31 -9.20 -6.24
N MET A 321 -13.73 -8.08 -5.83
CA MET A 321 -14.35 -7.20 -4.83
C MET A 321 -15.56 -6.44 -5.38
N LEU A 322 -15.53 -6.03 -6.65
CA LEU A 322 -16.70 -5.47 -7.33
C LEU A 322 -17.86 -6.47 -7.33
N LEU A 323 -17.60 -7.74 -7.66
CA LEU A 323 -18.60 -8.79 -7.65
C LEU A 323 -19.15 -9.10 -6.26
N LEU A 324 -18.35 -8.93 -5.19
CA LEU A 324 -18.89 -8.97 -3.82
C LEU A 324 -19.90 -7.83 -3.55
N GLY A 325 -19.75 -6.68 -4.20
CA GLY A 325 -20.77 -5.64 -4.21
C GLY A 325 -22.10 -6.13 -4.79
N VAL A 326 -22.05 -6.85 -5.91
CA VAL A 326 -23.24 -7.48 -6.53
C VAL A 326 -23.85 -8.53 -5.58
N VAL A 327 -23.02 -9.38 -4.96
CA VAL A 327 -23.49 -10.36 -3.96
C VAL A 327 -24.22 -9.67 -2.80
N ILE A 328 -23.70 -8.54 -2.30
CA ILE A 328 -24.37 -7.76 -1.24
C ILE A 328 -25.75 -7.29 -1.71
N GLN A 329 -25.85 -6.73 -2.93
CA GLN A 329 -27.12 -6.23 -3.44
C GLN A 329 -28.15 -7.33 -3.56
N GLU A 330 -27.80 -8.45 -4.21
CA GLU A 330 -28.73 -9.55 -4.45
C GLU A 330 -29.15 -10.26 -3.16
N ALA A 331 -28.21 -10.51 -2.25
CA ALA A 331 -28.54 -11.20 -1.01
C ALA A 331 -29.31 -10.31 -0.01
N SER A 332 -29.08 -9.00 -0.04
CA SER A 332 -29.74 -8.06 0.88
C SER A 332 -31.06 -7.50 0.34
N GLY A 333 -31.18 -7.35 -0.98
CA GLY A 333 -32.25 -6.59 -1.65
C GLY A 333 -32.07 -5.06 -1.57
N GLN A 334 -30.89 -4.57 -1.16
CA GLN A 334 -30.57 -3.15 -1.03
C GLN A 334 -29.52 -2.72 -2.06
N ASP A 335 -29.47 -1.42 -2.39
CA ASP A 335 -28.31 -0.85 -3.06
C ASP A 335 -27.04 -1.04 -2.21
N TYR A 336 -25.89 -1.24 -2.84
CA TYR A 336 -24.63 -1.48 -2.14
C TYR A 336 -24.26 -0.33 -1.19
N PHE A 337 -24.37 0.91 -1.64
CA PHE A 337 -23.99 2.07 -0.84
C PHE A 337 -24.93 2.27 0.34
N ASP A 338 -26.22 2.04 0.14
CA ASP A 338 -27.21 2.06 1.21
C ASP A 338 -26.94 0.98 2.25
N TYR A 339 -26.66 -0.26 1.83
CA TYR A 339 -26.34 -1.35 2.76
C TYR A 339 -25.12 -1.01 3.61
N ILE A 340 -24.04 -0.49 3.00
CA ILE A 340 -22.83 -0.13 3.73
C ILE A 340 -23.10 1.02 4.71
N ARG A 341 -23.85 2.06 4.31
CA ARG A 341 -24.23 3.16 5.21
C ARG A 341 -25.03 2.65 6.41
N GLU A 342 -26.07 1.85 6.16
CA GLU A 342 -27.00 1.38 7.19
C GLU A 342 -26.42 0.32 8.12
N ASN A 343 -25.57 -0.58 7.60
CA ASN A 343 -25.13 -1.76 8.33
C ASN A 343 -23.66 -1.68 8.80
N ILE A 344 -22.87 -0.75 8.28
CA ILE A 344 -21.46 -0.57 8.67
C ILE A 344 -21.23 0.82 9.26
N TYR A 345 -21.43 1.88 8.48
CA TYR A 345 -21.06 3.24 8.89
C TYR A 345 -21.91 3.74 10.06
N LEU A 346 -23.24 3.70 9.95
CA LEU A 346 -24.13 4.16 11.02
C LEU A 346 -23.95 3.35 12.32
N PRO A 347 -23.91 2.00 12.32
CA PRO A 347 -23.69 1.24 13.53
C PRO A 347 -22.30 1.46 14.14
N ALA A 348 -21.26 1.67 13.34
CA ALA A 348 -19.93 2.02 13.84
C ALA A 348 -19.82 3.48 14.30
N GLY A 349 -20.78 4.35 13.93
CA GLY A 349 -20.75 5.78 14.24
C GLY A 349 -19.82 6.57 13.32
N MET A 350 -19.66 6.15 12.06
CA MET A 350 -18.76 6.75 11.08
C MET A 350 -19.47 7.82 10.24
N ALA A 351 -19.71 8.99 10.83
CA ALA A 351 -20.54 10.03 10.22
C ALA A 351 -19.86 10.82 9.09
N ASN A 352 -18.55 10.68 8.94
CA ASN A 352 -17.70 11.35 7.94
C ASN A 352 -17.15 10.37 6.90
N THR A 353 -17.71 9.16 6.81
CA THR A 353 -17.32 8.13 5.85
C THR A 353 -18.44 7.90 4.84
N ASP A 354 -18.13 8.00 3.55
CA ASP A 354 -19.01 7.58 2.46
C ASP A 354 -18.23 7.43 1.14
N CYS A 355 -18.89 6.90 0.11
CA CYS A 355 -18.46 7.02 -1.28
C CYS A 355 -19.01 8.32 -1.87
N PHE A 356 -18.45 9.46 -1.44
CA PHE A 356 -18.82 10.78 -1.97
C PHE A 356 -18.47 10.91 -3.46
N GLU A 357 -19.32 11.63 -4.19
CA GLU A 357 -19.10 11.93 -5.61
C GLU A 357 -18.22 13.19 -5.72
N MET A 358 -17.11 13.08 -6.45
CA MET A 358 -16.07 14.13 -6.48
C MET A 358 -16.50 15.39 -7.25
N ASP A 359 -17.55 15.33 -8.06
CA ASP A 359 -18.14 16.47 -8.76
C ASP A 359 -19.19 17.21 -7.93
N TYR A 360 -19.60 16.68 -6.77
CA TYR A 360 -20.48 17.39 -5.86
C TYR A 360 -19.69 18.29 -4.92
N PRO A 361 -20.29 19.39 -4.41
CA PRO A 361 -19.63 20.32 -3.49
C PRO A 361 -19.56 19.74 -2.06
N VAL A 362 -18.94 18.56 -1.92
CA VAL A 362 -18.77 17.88 -0.64
C VAL A 362 -17.67 18.57 0.14
N GLU A 363 -18.02 19.07 1.33
CA GLU A 363 -17.08 19.79 2.19
C GLU A 363 -15.97 18.87 2.73
N ASN A 364 -14.82 19.47 3.07
CA ASN A 364 -13.70 18.82 3.75
C ASN A 364 -13.18 17.54 3.07
N LEU A 365 -13.29 17.46 1.74
CA LEU A 365 -12.76 16.39 0.91
C LEU A 365 -11.35 16.75 0.43
N ALA A 366 -10.34 15.95 0.80
CA ALA A 366 -8.97 16.18 0.34
C ALA A 366 -8.82 15.85 -1.15
N ILE A 367 -8.01 16.65 -1.85
CA ILE A 367 -7.57 16.37 -3.22
C ILE A 367 -6.30 15.52 -3.14
N GLY A 368 -6.27 14.40 -3.85
CA GLY A 368 -5.06 13.59 -3.96
C GLY A 368 -4.06 14.20 -4.95
N TYR A 369 -2.77 14.10 -4.64
CA TYR A 369 -1.68 14.63 -5.46
C TYR A 369 -0.65 13.54 -5.76
N ILE A 370 -0.14 13.56 -6.98
CA ILE A 370 0.92 12.67 -7.48
C ILE A 370 2.12 13.53 -7.83
N PRO A 371 3.36 13.14 -7.48
CA PRO A 371 4.55 13.82 -7.93
C PRO A 371 4.59 13.90 -9.46
N ALA A 372 4.83 15.09 -10.00
CA ALA A 372 4.94 15.35 -11.43
C ALA A 372 6.16 16.26 -11.67
N PRO A 373 7.39 15.70 -11.70
CA PRO A 373 8.63 16.48 -11.77
C PRO A 373 8.70 17.45 -12.96
N ASP A 374 8.10 17.07 -14.09
CA ASP A 374 8.06 17.85 -15.32
C ASP A 374 6.98 18.95 -15.31
N SER A 375 6.04 18.88 -14.36
CA SER A 375 5.07 19.95 -14.15
C SER A 375 5.78 21.17 -13.54
N PRO A 376 5.44 22.41 -13.97
CA PRO A 376 5.92 23.62 -13.30
C PRO A 376 5.52 23.68 -11.83
N TRP A 377 4.46 22.94 -11.44
CA TRP A 377 3.96 22.84 -10.07
C TRP A 377 4.51 21.66 -9.28
N LYS A 378 5.35 20.81 -9.90
CA LYS A 378 5.93 19.57 -9.32
C LYS A 378 4.93 18.51 -8.83
N TRP A 379 3.64 18.81 -8.91
CA TRP A 379 2.52 17.98 -8.51
C TRP A 379 1.41 18.00 -9.56
N GLU A 380 0.69 16.90 -9.66
CA GLU A 380 -0.53 16.76 -10.44
C GLU A 380 -1.64 16.25 -9.52
N ASN A 381 -2.84 16.84 -9.59
CA ASN A 381 -3.97 16.30 -8.83
C ASN A 381 -4.50 15.01 -9.51
N ASN A 382 -5.12 14.13 -8.73
CA ASN A 382 -5.63 12.85 -9.21
C ASN A 382 -7.13 12.84 -9.55
N LEU A 383 -7.78 14.02 -9.66
CA LEU A 383 -9.24 14.13 -9.85
C LEU A 383 -9.74 13.36 -11.08
N TYR A 384 -8.95 13.33 -12.16
CA TYR A 384 -9.30 12.62 -13.40
C TYR A 384 -8.72 11.20 -13.51
N LYS A 385 -8.02 10.75 -12.47
CA LYS A 385 -7.37 9.42 -12.45
C LYS A 385 -8.21 8.36 -11.73
N HIS A 386 -9.15 8.78 -10.90
CA HIS A 386 -10.06 7.90 -10.17
C HIS A 386 -11.50 7.99 -10.69
N VAL A 387 -12.28 6.94 -10.43
CA VAL A 387 -13.73 6.92 -10.63
C VAL A 387 -14.39 8.08 -9.88
N ILE A 388 -15.47 8.63 -10.43
CA ILE A 388 -16.16 9.79 -9.85
C ILE A 388 -16.72 9.50 -8.44
N LYS A 389 -17.06 8.23 -8.20
CA LYS A 389 -17.55 7.71 -6.92
C LYS A 389 -16.81 6.42 -6.58
N GLY A 390 -16.38 6.28 -5.33
CA GLY A 390 -15.86 5.01 -4.82
C GLY A 390 -16.84 3.86 -4.94
N GLY A 391 -16.38 2.63 -4.70
CA GLY A 391 -17.20 1.43 -4.78
C GLY A 391 -16.65 0.26 -3.96
N PRO A 392 -17.15 -0.97 -4.21
CA PRO A 392 -16.77 -2.16 -3.43
C PRO A 392 -15.26 -2.47 -3.42
N ALA A 393 -14.56 -2.15 -4.50
CA ALA A 393 -13.12 -2.37 -4.58
C ALA A 393 -12.28 -1.21 -4.02
N GLY A 394 -12.83 -0.02 -3.82
CA GLY A 394 -12.01 1.12 -3.40
C GLY A 394 -12.60 2.49 -3.70
N GLY A 395 -11.96 3.53 -3.15
CA GLY A 395 -12.17 4.90 -3.58
C GLY A 395 -13.20 5.71 -2.78
N GLY A 396 -13.77 5.16 -1.71
CA GLY A 396 -14.55 5.96 -0.77
C GLY A 396 -13.66 6.83 0.10
N PHE A 397 -14.24 7.64 0.97
CA PHE A 397 -13.51 8.57 1.82
C PHE A 397 -13.85 8.36 3.28
N SER A 398 -12.90 8.68 4.16
CA SER A 398 -13.08 8.62 5.62
C SER A 398 -12.11 9.56 6.34
N THR A 399 -12.32 9.72 7.63
CA THR A 399 -11.37 10.34 8.57
C THR A 399 -10.65 9.26 9.37
N VAL A 400 -9.52 9.62 10.01
CA VAL A 400 -8.82 8.73 10.96
C VAL A 400 -9.68 8.37 12.17
N GLU A 401 -10.55 9.29 12.61
CA GLU A 401 -11.47 9.03 13.72
C GLU A 401 -12.52 7.98 13.34
N ASP A 402 -13.12 8.08 12.16
CA ASP A 402 -14.11 7.11 11.72
C ASP A 402 -13.49 5.73 11.47
N LEU A 403 -12.27 5.67 10.94
CA LEU A 403 -11.52 4.41 10.84
C LEU A 403 -11.23 3.78 12.21
N PHE A 404 -10.93 4.61 13.22
CA PHE A 404 -10.78 4.12 14.60
C PHE A 404 -12.12 3.60 15.16
N ARG A 405 -13.23 4.29 14.90
CA ARG A 405 -14.59 3.85 15.28
C ARG A 405 -14.96 2.52 14.60
N PHE A 406 -14.66 2.36 13.31
CA PHE A 406 -14.81 1.09 12.59
C PHE A 406 -14.02 -0.03 13.27
N ALA A 407 -12.73 0.20 13.52
CA ALA A 407 -11.87 -0.81 14.12
C ALA A 407 -12.38 -1.25 15.50
N ARG A 408 -12.91 -0.32 16.32
CA ARG A 408 -13.53 -0.64 17.61
C ARG A 408 -14.82 -1.44 17.46
N ALA A 409 -15.74 -0.98 16.59
CA ALA A 409 -17.01 -1.65 16.35
C ALA A 409 -16.82 -3.07 15.79
N LEU A 410 -15.83 -3.27 14.92
CA LEU A 410 -15.49 -4.58 14.40
C LEU A 410 -14.93 -5.49 15.51
N ARG A 411 -13.93 -5.03 16.27
CA ARG A 411 -13.31 -5.78 17.38
C ARG A 411 -14.27 -6.15 18.50
N SER A 412 -15.28 -5.33 18.76
CA SER A 412 -16.25 -5.58 19.84
C SER A 412 -17.37 -6.54 19.43
N GLY A 413 -17.34 -7.09 18.21
CA GLY A 413 -18.42 -7.91 17.65
C GLY A 413 -19.71 -7.12 17.38
N LYS A 414 -19.64 -5.79 17.27
CA LYS A 414 -20.82 -4.94 17.00
C LYS A 414 -21.27 -5.05 15.54
N LEU A 415 -20.31 -5.27 14.63
CA LEU A 415 -20.59 -5.35 13.19
C LEU A 415 -20.82 -6.79 12.71
N VAL A 416 -20.09 -7.76 13.24
CA VAL A 416 -20.19 -9.19 12.91
C VAL A 416 -20.06 -10.02 14.18
N SER A 417 -20.52 -11.26 14.15
CA SER A 417 -20.33 -12.22 15.25
C SER A 417 -18.84 -12.46 15.52
N GLN A 418 -18.51 -12.87 16.74
CA GLN A 418 -17.13 -13.22 17.09
C GLN A 418 -16.57 -14.33 16.19
N THR A 419 -17.42 -15.31 15.83
CA THR A 419 -17.07 -16.39 14.91
C THR A 419 -16.75 -15.88 13.50
N ALA A 420 -17.54 -14.94 12.98
CA ALA A 420 -17.25 -14.30 11.69
C ALA A 420 -15.97 -13.47 11.75
N LEU A 421 -15.76 -12.73 12.84
CA LEU A 421 -14.55 -11.94 13.04
C LEU A 421 -13.27 -12.80 13.02
N GLU A 422 -13.30 -13.93 13.74
CA GLU A 422 -12.20 -14.90 13.74
C GLU A 422 -11.91 -15.43 12.34
N LYS A 423 -12.95 -15.75 11.55
CA LYS A 423 -12.77 -16.13 10.14
C LYS A 423 -12.17 -15.01 9.30
N MET A 424 -12.57 -13.75 9.54
CA MET A 424 -12.07 -12.60 8.78
C MET A 424 -10.57 -12.36 8.98
N TRP A 425 -10.06 -12.62 10.20
CA TRP A 425 -8.64 -12.47 10.54
C TRP A 425 -7.83 -13.77 10.49
N THR A 426 -8.46 -14.87 10.09
CA THR A 426 -7.74 -16.11 9.79
C THR A 426 -7.10 -15.99 8.41
N ALA A 427 -5.79 -16.25 8.31
CA ALA A 427 -5.12 -16.26 7.03
C ALA A 427 -5.57 -17.49 6.20
N HIS A 428 -6.32 -17.24 5.11
CA HIS A 428 -6.78 -18.29 4.17
C HIS A 428 -5.80 -18.51 3.01
N THR A 429 -4.93 -17.53 2.80
CA THR A 429 -3.71 -17.63 1.99
C THR A 429 -2.52 -17.15 2.82
N SER A 430 -1.31 -17.05 2.27
CA SER A 430 -0.08 -16.82 3.05
C SER A 430 -0.14 -15.69 4.09
N ARG A 431 -0.84 -14.58 3.81
CA ARG A 431 -1.01 -13.41 4.70
C ARG A 431 -2.32 -12.65 4.48
N TYR A 432 -3.39 -13.33 4.06
CA TYR A 432 -4.65 -12.64 3.73
C TYR A 432 -5.86 -13.40 4.26
N GLY A 433 -6.67 -12.69 5.04
CA GLY A 433 -7.99 -13.11 5.51
C GLY A 433 -9.10 -12.62 4.60
N TYR A 434 -10.30 -12.39 5.15
CA TYR A 434 -11.42 -11.86 4.35
C TYR A 434 -11.42 -10.34 4.35
N GLY A 435 -10.77 -9.74 3.34
CA GLY A 435 -10.67 -8.29 3.17
C GLY A 435 -9.61 -7.61 4.06
N PHE A 436 -8.77 -8.40 4.75
CA PHE A 436 -7.69 -7.92 5.61
C PHE A 436 -6.41 -8.69 5.31
N SER A 437 -5.28 -7.98 5.22
CA SER A 437 -3.98 -8.63 5.37
C SER A 437 -3.80 -9.06 6.82
N VAL A 438 -3.22 -10.24 7.02
CA VAL A 438 -2.97 -10.84 8.34
C VAL A 438 -1.48 -11.07 8.46
N GLU A 439 -0.90 -10.50 9.51
CA GLU A 439 0.50 -10.72 9.88
C GLU A 439 0.57 -11.03 11.36
N ASP A 440 1.44 -11.97 11.72
CA ASP A 440 1.75 -12.22 13.13
C ASP A 440 2.43 -10.97 13.70
N GLY A 441 1.89 -10.48 14.82
CA GLY A 441 2.52 -9.40 15.57
C GLY A 441 3.89 -9.84 16.12
N PRO A 442 4.79 -8.90 16.44
CA PRO A 442 5.97 -9.25 17.22
C PRO A 442 5.52 -9.90 18.54
N ALA A 443 6.05 -11.11 18.80
CA ALA A 443 5.81 -11.88 20.02
C ALA A 443 6.30 -11.17 21.28
#